data_AF-A0AAV2ZG90-F1
#
_entry.id   AF-A0AAV2ZG90-F1
#
_cell.length_a   1.000
_cell.length_b   1.000
_cell.length_c   1.000
_cell.angle_alpha   90.00
_cell.angle_beta   90.00
_cell.angle_gamma   90.00
#
_symmetry.space_group_name_H-M   'P 1'
#
loop_
_entity.id
_entity.type
_entity.pdbx_description
1 polymer ?
#
loop_
_entity_poly.entity_id
_entity_poly.type
_entity_poly.pdbx_seq_one_letter_code
_entity_poly.pdbx_strand_id
1 'polypeptide(L)'
;MLSDTTSRIRTVTTPSQFGGAPCPSLIERKPCDPIDCVVSDWSDWSVCSPIDGSKTRTRTVQVKPTAGGKECPSLIDSSVCSPIDCVVSDWGEWSKCNTDGTKNHTRTVVVMPQYGGHACPPLWETQVCDPVDCVVSDWSRWSSCSPEGRKNRTQMVVSPALYGGLHPPLVDEGVCEAVDCQVSAWSEWSSCLGARANLKRSAFGGQAQLHLEIR
;
A
#
# COMPACT_ATOMS: atom_id res chain seq x y z
N MET A 1 16.38 -58.84 35.25
CA MET A 1 17.32 -57.87 35.86
C MET A 1 18.71 -58.42 35.66
N LEU A 2 19.56 -57.71 34.91
CA LEU A 2 20.96 -58.09 34.68
C LEU A 2 21.71 -57.88 36.00
N SER A 3 22.51 -58.84 36.45
CA SER A 3 23.22 -58.74 37.73
C SER A 3 24.52 -57.94 37.57
N ASP A 4 24.72 -56.91 38.39
CA ASP A 4 25.90 -56.04 38.38
C ASP A 4 27.17 -56.68 38.98
N THR A 5 27.09 -57.97 39.33
CA THR A 5 28.21 -58.73 39.89
C THR A 5 28.35 -60.08 39.18
N THR A 6 29.59 -60.50 38.96
CA THR A 6 29.92 -61.85 38.49
C THR A 6 30.49 -62.67 39.64
N SER A 7 30.25 -63.98 39.64
CA SER A 7 30.70 -64.87 40.71
C SER A 7 31.38 -66.12 40.17
N ARG A 8 32.44 -66.55 40.84
CA ARG A 8 33.05 -67.88 40.64
C ARG A 8 32.87 -68.74 41.88
N ILE A 9 32.73 -70.05 41.67
CA ILE A 9 32.51 -71.04 42.73
C ILE A 9 33.63 -72.08 42.67
N ARG A 10 34.13 -72.51 43.83
CA ARG A 10 35.01 -73.68 44.00
C ARG A 10 34.31 -74.72 44.87
N THR A 11 34.55 -76.00 44.61
CA THR A 11 33.96 -77.10 45.39
C THR A 11 34.97 -77.67 46.37
N VAL A 12 34.45 -78.22 47.48
CA VAL A 12 35.27 -78.94 48.45
C VAL A 12 35.55 -80.33 47.90
N THR A 13 36.80 -80.60 47.55
CA THR A 13 37.22 -81.94 47.11
C THR A 13 37.53 -82.86 48.28
N THR A 14 37.87 -82.32 49.46
CA THR A 14 38.14 -83.09 50.68
C THR A 14 37.73 -82.27 51.91
N PRO A 15 36.83 -82.79 52.77
CA PRO A 15 36.37 -82.07 53.96
C PRO A 15 37.42 -82.11 55.10
N SER A 16 37.36 -81.14 56.01
CA SER A 16 38.22 -81.08 57.21
C SER A 16 37.94 -82.27 58.14
N GLN A 17 38.98 -82.99 58.56
CA GLN A 17 38.92 -84.10 59.51
C GLN A 17 39.84 -83.84 60.72
N PHE A 18 39.60 -84.54 61.84
CA PHE A 18 40.43 -84.51 63.07
C PHE A 18 40.71 -83.11 63.66
N GLY A 19 39.73 -82.21 63.63
CA GLY A 19 39.85 -80.87 64.21
C GLY A 19 40.52 -79.82 63.30
N GLY A 20 40.74 -80.13 62.01
CA GLY A 20 41.20 -79.15 61.02
C GLY A 20 40.21 -77.99 60.80
N ALA A 21 40.72 -76.84 60.37
CA ALA A 21 39.91 -75.63 60.14
C ALA A 21 38.88 -75.83 59.00
N PRO A 22 37.69 -75.19 59.09
CA PRO A 22 36.68 -75.25 58.03
C PRO A 22 37.18 -74.57 56.75
N CYS A 23 36.63 -74.98 55.60
CA CYS A 23 36.96 -74.36 54.32
C CYS A 23 36.57 -72.87 54.31
N PRO A 24 37.42 -71.99 53.75
CA PRO A 24 37.06 -70.59 53.50
C PRO A 24 35.93 -70.47 52.47
N SER A 25 35.40 -69.25 52.26
CA SER A 25 34.30 -69.02 51.31
C SER A 25 34.55 -69.71 49.97
N LEU A 26 33.54 -70.46 49.53
CA LEU A 26 33.56 -71.21 48.28
C LEU A 26 33.05 -70.36 47.11
N ILE A 27 32.50 -69.18 47.39
CA ILE A 27 31.96 -68.24 46.41
C ILE A 27 32.73 -66.93 46.53
N GLU A 28 33.22 -66.44 45.41
CA GLU A 28 33.85 -65.14 45.27
C GLU A 28 33.07 -64.32 44.25
N ARG A 29 32.75 -63.06 44.59
CA ARG A 29 32.01 -62.14 43.72
C ARG A 29 32.88 -60.92 43.43
N LYS A 30 32.82 -60.42 42.20
CA LYS A 30 33.37 -59.12 41.84
C LYS A 30 32.37 -58.29 41.01
N PRO A 31 32.41 -56.96 41.09
CA PRO A 31 31.65 -56.11 40.18
C PRO A 31 32.01 -56.39 38.72
N CYS A 32 31.03 -56.28 37.83
CA CYS A 32 31.29 -56.20 36.40
C CYS A 32 31.89 -54.82 36.06
N ASP A 33 32.65 -54.73 34.97
CA ASP A 33 33.13 -53.44 34.48
C ASP A 33 31.93 -52.62 33.96
N PRO A 34 31.87 -51.30 34.24
CA PRO A 34 30.75 -50.46 33.81
C PRO A 34 30.71 -50.37 32.29
N ILE A 35 29.52 -50.54 31.72
CA ILE A 35 29.27 -50.32 30.29
C ILE A 35 28.34 -49.12 30.19
N ASP A 36 28.82 -48.06 29.53
CA ASP A 36 28.04 -46.86 29.27
C ASP A 36 26.99 -47.12 28.18
N CYS A 37 25.90 -46.35 28.22
CA CYS A 37 24.91 -46.39 27.16
C CYS A 37 25.50 -45.90 25.82
N VAL A 38 25.22 -46.64 24.74
CA VAL A 38 25.54 -46.25 23.37
C VAL A 38 24.24 -46.06 22.61
N VAL A 39 24.10 -44.94 21.90
CA VAL A 39 22.92 -44.58 21.11
C VAL A 39 23.28 -44.47 19.63
N SER A 40 22.29 -44.64 18.76
CA SER A 40 22.45 -44.44 17.33
C SER A 40 22.65 -42.96 16.97
N ASP A 41 22.99 -42.73 15.70
CA ASP A 41 22.82 -41.41 15.08
C ASP A 41 21.34 -40.98 15.12
N TRP A 42 21.15 -39.68 14.98
CA TRP A 42 19.82 -39.09 14.88
C TRP A 42 19.16 -39.46 13.55
N SER A 43 17.85 -39.67 13.59
CA SER A 43 17.01 -39.65 12.40
C SER A 43 17.02 -38.28 11.73
N ASP A 44 16.53 -38.22 10.50
CA ASP A 44 16.11 -36.97 9.91
C ASP A 44 15.02 -36.29 10.77
N TRP A 45 14.91 -34.97 10.61
CA TRP A 45 13.83 -34.21 11.22
C TRP A 45 12.49 -34.60 10.61
N SER A 46 11.47 -34.69 11.45
CA SER A 46 10.08 -34.79 11.01
C SER A 46 9.69 -33.58 10.17
N VAL A 47 8.59 -33.73 9.42
CA VAL A 47 7.88 -32.56 8.89
C VAL A 47 7.44 -31.64 10.02
N CYS A 48 7.27 -30.37 9.70
CA CYS A 48 6.78 -29.37 10.63
C CYS A 48 5.32 -29.66 11.01
N SER A 49 5.05 -29.66 12.30
CA SER A 49 3.70 -29.74 12.83
C SER A 49 2.90 -28.50 12.42
N PRO A 50 1.68 -28.65 11.85
CA PRO A 50 0.86 -27.51 11.43
C PRO A 50 0.24 -26.77 12.62
N ILE A 51 0.30 -27.32 13.83
CA ILE A 51 -0.36 -26.78 15.03
C ILE A 51 0.55 -25.75 15.72
N ASP A 52 1.79 -26.13 15.97
CA ASP A 52 2.75 -25.39 16.80
C ASP A 52 4.06 -25.07 16.05
N GLY A 53 4.20 -25.50 14.79
CA GLY A 53 5.40 -25.28 14.00
C GLY A 53 6.63 -26.00 14.54
N SER A 54 6.48 -27.03 15.37
CA SER A 54 7.59 -27.80 15.89
C SER A 54 7.94 -28.97 14.95
N LYS A 55 9.21 -29.38 14.98
CA LYS A 55 9.72 -30.59 14.35
C LYS A 55 10.55 -31.38 15.35
N THR A 56 10.57 -32.69 15.20
CA THR A 56 11.27 -33.60 16.12
C THR A 56 12.16 -34.56 15.37
N ARG A 57 13.19 -35.08 16.05
CA ARG A 57 14.00 -36.20 15.56
C ARG A 57 14.29 -37.15 16.70
N THR A 58 14.59 -38.40 16.36
CA THR A 58 14.75 -39.47 17.34
C THR A 58 16.00 -40.28 17.10
N ARG A 59 16.51 -40.93 18.15
CA ARG A 59 17.58 -41.93 18.08
C ARG A 59 17.27 -43.08 19.02
N THR A 60 17.92 -44.22 18.82
CA THR A 60 17.63 -45.43 19.59
C THR A 60 18.82 -45.86 20.43
N VAL A 61 18.55 -46.60 21.51
CA VAL A 61 19.59 -47.19 22.35
C VAL A 61 20.11 -48.45 21.66
N GLN A 62 21.40 -48.47 21.36
CA GLN A 62 22.10 -49.63 20.79
C GLN A 62 22.66 -50.53 21.90
N VAL A 63 23.20 -49.92 22.96
CA VAL A 63 23.72 -50.63 24.14
C VAL A 63 23.13 -50.00 25.39
N LYS A 64 22.47 -50.81 26.23
CA LYS A 64 21.94 -50.36 27.52
C LYS A 64 23.06 -50.26 28.55
N PRO A 65 23.00 -49.29 29.47
CA PRO A 65 23.99 -49.19 30.53
C PRO A 65 23.90 -50.38 31.49
N THR A 66 25.05 -50.86 31.96
CA THR A 66 25.13 -51.96 32.95
C THR A 66 26.23 -51.68 33.98
N ALA A 67 26.11 -52.28 35.17
CA ALA A 67 27.14 -52.23 36.21
C ALA A 67 27.57 -50.82 36.61
N GLY A 68 26.62 -49.88 36.65
CA GLY A 68 26.87 -48.48 37.02
C GLY A 68 27.46 -47.61 35.92
N GLY A 69 27.42 -48.04 34.66
CA GLY A 69 27.75 -47.19 33.51
C GLY A 69 26.77 -46.02 33.33
N LYS A 70 27.15 -45.04 32.52
CA LYS A 70 26.38 -43.80 32.30
C LYS A 70 25.04 -44.08 31.61
N GLU A 71 23.99 -43.48 32.15
CA GLU A 71 22.65 -43.50 31.57
C GLU A 71 22.59 -42.90 30.16
N CYS A 72 21.61 -43.34 29.38
CA CYS A 72 21.43 -42.86 28.01
C CYS A 72 21.08 -41.36 27.99
N PRO A 73 21.66 -40.57 27.08
CA PRO A 73 21.23 -39.20 26.85
C PRO A 73 19.82 -39.16 26.24
N SER A 74 19.24 -37.96 26.09
CA SER A 74 17.90 -37.82 25.48
C SER A 74 17.84 -38.51 24.11
N LEU A 75 16.77 -39.27 23.92
CA LEU A 75 16.50 -40.02 22.69
C LEU A 75 15.62 -39.23 21.70
N ILE A 76 15.08 -38.08 22.15
CA ILE A 76 14.21 -37.20 21.38
C ILE A 76 14.78 -35.79 21.46
N ASP A 77 14.76 -35.11 20.33
CA ASP A 77 15.15 -33.70 20.19
C ASP A 77 14.04 -32.95 19.44
N SER A 78 13.78 -31.72 19.85
CA SER A 78 12.70 -30.88 19.30
C SER A 78 13.21 -29.49 18.95
N SER A 79 12.70 -28.94 17.86
CA SER A 79 13.09 -27.63 17.37
C SER A 79 11.91 -26.93 16.69
N VAL A 80 11.96 -25.62 16.61
CA VAL A 80 10.98 -24.84 15.85
C VAL A 80 11.34 -24.85 14.37
N CYS A 81 10.33 -24.83 13.52
CA CYS A 81 10.51 -24.68 12.09
C CYS A 81 10.87 -23.25 11.73
N SER A 82 11.56 -23.11 10.60
CA SER A 82 11.87 -21.79 10.06
C SER A 82 10.58 -21.08 9.66
N PRO A 83 10.44 -19.78 9.96
CA PRO A 83 9.27 -19.01 9.56
C PRO A 83 9.17 -18.97 8.04
N ILE A 84 7.93 -19.06 7.54
CA ILE A 84 7.61 -18.88 6.12
C ILE A 84 6.75 -17.63 6.02
N ASP A 85 7.30 -16.59 5.39
CA ASP A 85 6.59 -15.34 5.19
C ASP A 85 5.51 -15.47 4.11
N CYS A 86 4.48 -14.63 4.20
CA CYS A 86 3.47 -14.57 3.16
C CYS A 86 4.06 -14.05 1.84
N VAL A 87 3.78 -14.75 0.75
CA VAL A 87 4.12 -14.33 -0.60
C VAL A 87 2.83 -14.05 -1.34
N VAL A 88 2.74 -12.87 -1.99
CA VAL A 88 1.59 -12.44 -2.78
C VAL A 88 1.95 -12.37 -4.25
N SER A 89 0.95 -12.43 -5.12
CA SER A 89 1.12 -12.26 -6.56
C SER A 89 1.44 -10.80 -6.90
N ASP A 90 1.80 -10.58 -8.16
CA ASP A 90 1.73 -9.25 -8.76
C ASP A 90 0.29 -8.72 -8.72
N TRP A 91 0.17 -7.39 -8.79
CA TRP A 91 -1.11 -6.73 -8.89
C TRP A 91 -1.82 -7.08 -10.20
N GLY A 92 -3.13 -7.30 -10.12
CA GLY A 92 -4.00 -7.35 -11.29
C GLY A 92 -4.16 -5.97 -11.94
N GLU A 93 -4.85 -5.94 -13.07
CA GLU A 93 -5.18 -4.67 -13.72
C GLU A 93 -6.16 -3.84 -12.86
N TRP A 94 -6.02 -2.52 -12.97
CA TRP A 94 -7.00 -1.60 -12.39
C TRP A 94 -8.38 -1.80 -13.01
N SER A 95 -9.40 -1.75 -12.15
CA SER A 95 -10.78 -1.67 -12.57
C SER A 95 -11.02 -0.41 -13.40
N LYS A 96 -12.13 -0.40 -14.14
CA LYS A 96 -12.69 0.85 -14.66
C LYS A 96 -13.03 1.77 -13.49
N CYS A 97 -13.05 3.07 -13.77
CA CYS A 97 -13.49 4.06 -12.81
C CYS A 97 -14.95 3.84 -12.42
N ASN A 98 -15.18 3.70 -11.13
CA ASN A 98 -16.50 3.62 -10.53
C ASN A 98 -17.19 4.98 -10.56
N THR A 99 -18.48 5.00 -10.26
CA THR A 99 -19.30 6.22 -10.23
C THR A 99 -18.88 7.20 -9.14
N ASP A 100 -18.19 6.73 -8.10
CA ASP A 100 -17.62 7.55 -7.02
C ASP A 100 -16.26 8.16 -7.40
N GLY A 101 -15.77 7.89 -8.62
CA GLY A 101 -14.48 8.37 -9.11
C GLY A 101 -13.28 7.64 -8.55
N THR A 102 -13.45 6.41 -8.08
CA THR A 102 -12.35 5.54 -7.65
C THR A 102 -12.20 4.34 -8.56
N LYS A 103 -10.99 3.80 -8.63
CA LYS A 103 -10.67 2.52 -9.27
C LYS A 103 -9.94 1.65 -8.26
N ASN A 104 -10.08 0.34 -8.36
CA ASN A 104 -9.43 -0.61 -7.47
C ASN A 104 -8.68 -1.69 -8.26
N HIS A 105 -7.70 -2.30 -7.63
CA HIS A 105 -7.06 -3.52 -8.13
C HIS A 105 -6.80 -4.47 -6.96
N THR A 106 -6.59 -5.74 -7.30
CA THR A 106 -6.41 -6.80 -6.30
C THR A 106 -5.24 -7.69 -6.67
N ARG A 107 -4.69 -8.35 -5.66
CA ARG A 107 -3.68 -9.41 -5.79
C ARG A 107 -4.03 -10.56 -4.86
N THR A 108 -3.47 -11.74 -5.12
CA THR A 108 -3.79 -12.95 -4.35
C THR A 108 -2.62 -13.42 -3.51
N VAL A 109 -2.92 -14.23 -2.50
CA VAL A 109 -1.87 -14.90 -1.71
C VAL A 109 -1.42 -16.15 -2.46
N VAL A 110 -0.11 -16.23 -2.71
CA VAL A 110 0.56 -17.38 -3.35
C VAL A 110 1.07 -18.36 -2.30
N VAL A 111 1.63 -17.84 -1.19
CA VAL A 111 2.10 -18.64 -0.06
C VAL A 111 1.53 -18.05 1.22
N MET A 112 0.79 -18.86 1.97
CA MET A 112 0.28 -18.46 3.29
C MET A 112 1.43 -18.42 4.30
N PRO A 113 1.42 -17.44 5.23
CA PRO A 113 2.45 -17.36 6.26
C PRO A 113 2.32 -18.55 7.22
N GLN A 114 3.45 -19.16 7.59
CA GLN A 114 3.52 -20.28 8.53
C GLN A 114 4.63 -20.08 9.55
N TYR A 115 4.48 -20.77 10.70
CA TYR A 115 5.52 -20.89 11.73
C TYR A 115 6.08 -19.55 12.23
N GLY A 116 5.21 -18.54 12.37
CA GLY A 116 5.60 -17.20 12.83
C GLY A 116 6.16 -16.28 11.74
N GLY A 117 5.99 -16.60 10.46
CA GLY A 117 6.29 -15.69 9.37
C GLY A 117 5.37 -14.46 9.32
N HIS A 118 5.81 -13.44 8.59
CA HIS A 118 5.12 -12.17 8.46
C HIS A 118 3.78 -12.31 7.74
N ALA A 119 2.77 -11.59 8.26
CA ALA A 119 1.45 -11.53 7.66
C ALA A 119 1.48 -10.95 6.24
N CYS A 120 0.48 -11.32 5.43
CA CYS A 120 0.36 -10.81 4.08
C CYS A 120 0.19 -9.29 4.05
N PRO A 121 0.87 -8.60 3.11
CA PRO A 121 0.58 -7.18 2.86
C PRO A 121 -0.84 -7.01 2.29
N PRO A 122 -1.35 -5.77 2.16
CA PRO A 122 -2.70 -5.51 1.64
C PRO A 122 -2.93 -6.18 0.28
N LEU A 123 -4.07 -6.85 0.14
CA LEU A 123 -4.44 -7.59 -1.08
C LEU A 123 -5.32 -6.78 -2.03
N TRP A 124 -5.74 -5.58 -1.60
CA TRP A 124 -6.55 -4.66 -2.36
C TRP A 124 -6.02 -3.25 -2.15
N GLU A 125 -6.17 -2.43 -3.18
CA GLU A 125 -5.84 -1.02 -3.13
C GLU A 125 -6.83 -0.25 -4.00
N THR A 126 -7.18 0.95 -3.53
CA THR A 126 -8.10 1.87 -4.21
C THR A 126 -7.39 3.18 -4.48
N GLN A 127 -7.61 3.73 -5.66
CA GLN A 127 -7.06 5.01 -6.08
C GLN A 127 -8.16 5.87 -6.69
N VAL A 128 -8.02 7.19 -6.56
CA VAL A 128 -8.86 8.14 -7.29
C VAL A 128 -8.55 8.08 -8.79
N CYS A 129 -9.58 8.31 -9.59
CA CYS A 129 -9.46 8.41 -11.04
C CYS A 129 -8.89 9.76 -11.45
N ASP A 130 -8.30 9.79 -12.64
CA ASP A 130 -7.82 11.03 -13.22
C ASP A 130 -9.02 11.93 -13.55
N PRO A 131 -8.95 13.23 -13.25
CA PRO A 131 -10.03 14.16 -13.54
C PRO A 131 -10.25 14.27 -15.05
N VAL A 132 -11.50 14.26 -15.47
CA VAL A 132 -11.89 14.47 -16.86
C VAL A 132 -12.65 15.77 -16.95
N ASP A 133 -12.08 16.76 -17.63
CA ASP A 133 -12.69 18.07 -17.78
C ASP A 133 -13.95 18.02 -18.66
N CYS A 134 -14.83 18.98 -18.42
CA CYS A 134 -16.02 19.17 -19.22
C CYS A 134 -15.65 19.58 -20.65
N VAL A 135 -16.24 18.92 -21.65
CA VAL A 135 -16.16 19.38 -23.05
C VAL A 135 -17.38 20.24 -23.32
N VAL A 136 -17.14 21.45 -23.80
CA VAL A 136 -18.18 22.43 -24.17
C VAL A 136 -18.26 22.60 -25.67
N SER A 137 -19.41 23.09 -26.14
CA SER A 137 -19.62 23.49 -27.53
C SER A 137 -18.88 24.78 -27.85
N ASP A 138 -18.85 25.14 -29.14
CA ASP A 138 -18.52 26.51 -29.52
C ASP A 138 -19.50 27.50 -28.88
N TRP A 139 -19.01 28.72 -28.66
CA TRP A 139 -19.82 29.83 -28.18
C TRP A 139 -20.92 30.20 -29.18
N SER A 140 -22.10 30.53 -28.67
CA SER A 140 -23.14 31.18 -29.46
C SER A 140 -22.74 32.58 -29.90
N ARG A 141 -23.49 33.14 -30.85
CA ARG A 141 -23.34 34.55 -31.22
C ARG A 141 -23.66 35.44 -30.03
N TRP A 142 -22.97 36.57 -29.93
CA TRP A 142 -23.32 37.61 -28.96
C TRP A 142 -24.78 38.05 -29.13
N SER A 143 -25.46 38.24 -28.01
CA SER A 143 -26.76 38.90 -27.96
C SER A 143 -26.66 40.37 -28.37
N SER A 144 -27.81 40.95 -28.71
CA SER A 144 -27.93 42.40 -28.92
C SER A 144 -27.59 43.16 -27.64
N CYS A 145 -26.99 44.35 -27.78
CA CYS A 145 -26.66 45.20 -26.65
C CYS A 145 -27.91 45.60 -25.84
N SER A 146 -27.82 45.48 -24.51
CA SER A 146 -28.83 46.04 -23.60
C SER A 146 -28.71 47.57 -23.52
N PRO A 147 -29.75 48.28 -23.04
CA PRO A 147 -29.68 49.73 -22.80
C PRO A 147 -28.53 50.15 -21.88
N GLU A 148 -28.08 49.25 -21.00
CA GLU A 148 -26.95 49.44 -20.09
C GLU A 148 -25.59 49.09 -20.73
N GLY A 149 -25.56 48.80 -22.03
CA GLY A 149 -24.32 48.51 -22.78
C GLY A 149 -23.73 47.13 -22.55
N ARG A 150 -24.49 46.17 -22.00
CA ARG A 150 -24.02 44.78 -21.81
C ARG A 150 -24.47 43.86 -22.93
N LYS A 151 -23.66 42.86 -23.25
CA LYS A 151 -23.98 41.74 -24.13
C LYS A 151 -23.49 40.44 -23.49
N ASN A 152 -24.12 39.33 -23.85
CA ASN A 152 -23.72 38.01 -23.38
C ASN A 152 -23.71 36.99 -24.53
N ARG A 153 -22.98 35.91 -24.36
CA ARG A 153 -23.05 34.71 -25.19
C ARG A 153 -22.97 33.47 -24.31
N THR A 154 -23.43 32.35 -24.85
CA THR A 154 -23.58 31.10 -24.11
C THR A 154 -22.96 29.94 -24.85
N GLN A 155 -22.45 28.95 -24.12
CA GLN A 155 -22.02 27.67 -24.66
C GLN A 155 -22.67 26.53 -23.86
N MET A 156 -22.80 25.36 -24.47
CA MET A 156 -23.44 24.21 -23.85
C MET A 156 -22.42 23.15 -23.47
N VAL A 157 -22.70 22.41 -22.39
CA VAL A 157 -21.95 21.21 -22.04
C VAL A 157 -22.26 20.11 -23.06
N VAL A 158 -21.23 19.62 -23.73
CA VAL A 158 -21.30 18.48 -24.66
C VAL A 158 -21.00 17.18 -23.92
N SER A 159 -20.00 17.18 -23.04
CA SER A 159 -19.76 16.08 -22.10
C SER A 159 -19.47 16.62 -20.70
N PRO A 160 -20.13 16.09 -19.65
CA PRO A 160 -19.92 16.57 -18.29
C PRO A 160 -18.49 16.28 -17.81
N ALA A 161 -17.99 17.09 -16.89
CA ALA A 161 -16.76 16.72 -16.19
C ALA A 161 -17.01 15.49 -15.32
N LEU A 162 -16.01 14.62 -15.23
CA LEU A 162 -16.01 13.46 -14.36
C LEU A 162 -14.85 13.55 -13.37
N TYR A 163 -15.03 12.93 -12.20
CA TYR A 163 -13.96 12.69 -11.23
C TYR A 163 -13.24 13.96 -10.76
N GLY A 164 -13.98 15.06 -10.59
CA GLY A 164 -13.44 16.34 -10.13
C GLY A 164 -12.79 17.20 -11.22
N GLY A 165 -13.03 16.89 -12.51
CA GLY A 165 -12.61 17.72 -13.62
C GLY A 165 -13.23 19.12 -13.62
N LEU A 166 -12.59 20.02 -14.37
CA LEU A 166 -12.94 21.42 -14.43
C LEU A 166 -14.23 21.67 -15.23
N HIS A 167 -15.02 22.61 -14.73
CA HIS A 167 -16.19 23.15 -15.41
C HIS A 167 -15.91 24.59 -15.87
N PRO A 168 -15.68 24.82 -17.18
CA PRO A 168 -15.49 26.16 -17.70
C PRO A 168 -16.81 26.97 -17.63
N PRO A 169 -16.75 28.32 -17.62
CA PRO A 169 -17.94 29.16 -17.59
C PRO A 169 -18.82 28.93 -18.83
N LEU A 170 -20.13 28.83 -18.63
CA LEU A 170 -21.09 28.60 -19.72
C LEU A 170 -21.69 29.90 -20.28
N VAL A 171 -21.42 31.03 -19.62
CA VAL A 171 -21.85 32.36 -20.02
C VAL A 171 -20.63 33.26 -20.02
N ASP A 172 -20.47 34.02 -21.10
CA ASP A 172 -19.44 35.05 -21.24
C ASP A 172 -20.14 36.40 -21.38
N GLU A 173 -19.70 37.36 -20.56
CA GLU A 173 -20.27 38.70 -20.48
C GLU A 173 -19.30 39.71 -21.09
N GLY A 174 -19.82 40.56 -21.95
CA GLY A 174 -19.06 41.58 -22.65
C GLY A 174 -19.74 42.94 -22.57
N VAL A 175 -18.95 43.97 -22.82
CA VAL A 175 -19.44 45.35 -22.95
C VAL A 175 -19.50 45.70 -24.43
N CYS A 176 -20.50 46.49 -24.82
CA CYS A 176 -20.60 47.02 -26.17
C CYS A 176 -19.66 48.22 -26.33
N GLU A 177 -19.13 48.41 -27.53
CA GLU A 177 -18.36 49.60 -27.84
C GLU A 177 -19.26 50.84 -27.75
N ALA A 178 -18.74 51.91 -27.16
CA ALA A 178 -19.48 53.15 -27.00
C ALA A 178 -19.77 53.73 -28.40
N VAL A 179 -21.06 53.93 -28.70
CA VAL A 179 -21.48 54.64 -29.89
C VAL A 179 -21.78 56.07 -29.48
N ASP A 180 -20.95 57.01 -29.93
CA ASP A 180 -21.15 58.42 -29.66
C ASP A 180 -22.41 58.92 -30.36
N CYS A 181 -23.23 59.67 -29.62
CA CYS A 181 -24.42 60.32 -30.16
C CYS A 181 -24.00 61.29 -31.26
N GLN A 182 -24.42 61.01 -32.50
CA GLN A 182 -24.23 61.91 -33.62
C GLN A 182 -25.40 62.90 -33.65
N VAL A 183 -25.13 64.13 -33.23
CA VAL A 183 -26.10 65.22 -33.37
C VAL A 183 -26.03 65.76 -34.80
N SER A 184 -27.19 66.05 -35.39
CA SER A 184 -27.22 66.79 -36.65
C SER A 184 -26.65 68.19 -36.43
N ALA A 185 -26.28 68.85 -37.53
CA ALA A 185 -26.07 70.29 -37.49
C ALA A 185 -27.30 70.97 -36.86
N TRP A 186 -27.05 72.01 -36.06
CA TRP A 186 -28.11 72.83 -35.49
C TRP A 186 -29.02 73.36 -36.60
N SER A 187 -30.33 73.38 -36.34
CA SER A 187 -31.24 74.17 -37.16
C SER A 187 -30.95 75.66 -36.98
N GLU A 188 -31.29 76.47 -37.98
CA GLU A 188 -31.30 77.93 -37.85
C GLU A 188 -32.14 78.38 -36.64
N TRP A 189 -31.72 79.47 -35.99
CA TRP A 189 -32.46 80.03 -34.86
C TRP A 189 -33.86 80.48 -35.30
N SER A 190 -34.88 80.13 -34.53
CA SER A 190 -36.21 80.71 -34.71
C SER A 190 -36.16 82.21 -34.43
N SER A 191 -36.72 83.03 -35.32
CA SER A 191 -36.81 84.48 -35.11
C SER A 191 -37.62 84.79 -33.85
N CYS A 192 -37.10 85.64 -32.96
CA CYS A 192 -37.84 86.13 -31.81
C CYS A 192 -39.14 86.82 -32.29
N LEU A 193 -40.29 86.26 -31.93
CA LEU A 193 -41.58 86.95 -32.10
C LEU A 193 -41.67 88.05 -31.04
N GLY A 194 -41.08 89.20 -31.35
CA GLY A 194 -41.34 90.46 -30.65
C GLY A 194 -40.10 91.21 -30.20
N ALA A 195 -39.39 91.87 -31.12
CA ALA A 195 -38.93 93.26 -30.93
C ALA A 195 -38.39 93.82 -32.25
N ARG A 196 -38.91 94.99 -32.63
CA ARG A 196 -38.49 95.75 -33.80
C ARG A 196 -37.07 96.30 -33.63
N ALA A 197 -36.41 96.41 -34.78
CA ALA A 197 -35.03 96.81 -35.02
C ALA A 197 -34.51 98.02 -34.22
N ASN A 198 -33.20 98.02 -33.96
CA ASN A 198 -32.40 99.24 -34.04
C ASN A 198 -31.08 98.98 -34.79
N LEU A 199 -30.77 99.93 -35.66
CA LEU A 199 -29.70 99.91 -36.66
C LEU A 199 -28.31 100.21 -36.07
N LYS A 200 -27.32 99.52 -36.67
CA LYS A 200 -25.94 99.94 -37.04
C LYS A 200 -25.00 100.55 -35.99
N ARG A 201 -23.80 99.95 -35.91
CA ARG A 201 -22.45 100.46 -36.29
C ARG A 201 -21.40 99.49 -35.70
N SER A 202 -20.23 99.20 -36.27
CA SER A 202 -19.50 99.65 -37.46
C SER A 202 -18.26 98.76 -37.67
N ALA A 203 -17.83 98.71 -38.93
CA ALA A 203 -16.56 98.33 -39.57
C ALA A 203 -15.28 97.92 -38.81
N PHE A 204 -14.39 97.30 -39.62
CA PHE A 204 -12.95 96.95 -39.49
C PHE A 204 -12.72 95.53 -39.00
N GLY A 205 -12.32 94.56 -39.83
CA GLY A 205 -11.19 94.50 -40.79
C GLY A 205 -10.53 93.13 -40.56
N GLY A 206 -9.87 92.40 -41.46
CA GLY A 206 -9.54 92.53 -42.86
C GLY A 206 -9.30 91.11 -43.40
N GLN A 207 -9.06 91.01 -44.71
CA GLN A 207 -8.84 89.77 -45.42
C GLN A 207 -7.50 89.08 -45.10
N ALA A 208 -7.57 87.75 -45.15
CA ALA A 208 -6.64 86.82 -45.81
C ALA A 208 -5.17 86.71 -45.35
N GLN A 209 -4.81 85.53 -44.83
CA GLN A 209 -3.82 84.62 -45.43
C GLN A 209 -3.94 83.25 -44.73
N LEU A 210 -4.28 82.15 -45.41
CA LEU A 210 -3.37 81.21 -46.09
C LEU A 210 -2.22 80.70 -45.20
N HIS A 211 -2.25 79.37 -44.99
CA HIS A 211 -1.14 78.41 -44.80
C HIS A 211 -0.74 77.89 -43.40
N LEU A 212 -0.51 76.55 -43.39
CA LEU A 212 0.14 75.65 -42.41
C LEU A 212 -0.61 75.43 -41.07
N GLU A 213 -0.66 74.29 -40.39
CA GLU A 213 0.17 73.08 -40.21
C GLU A 213 -0.73 71.99 -39.56
N ILE A 214 -0.61 70.69 -39.87
CA ILE A 214 0.23 69.67 -39.18
C ILE A 214 0.21 69.79 -37.64
N ARG A 215 -0.56 68.93 -36.97
CA ARG A 215 -0.05 67.72 -36.29
C ARG A 215 -1.20 66.82 -35.82
#